data_AF-A0A9E4RES5-F1
#
_entry.id   AF-A0A9E4RES5-F1
#
_cell.length_a   1.000
_cell.length_b   1.000
_cell.length_c   1.000
_cell.angle_alpha   90.00
_cell.angle_beta   90.00
_cell.angle_gamma   90.00
#
_symmetry.space_group_name_H-M   'P 1'
#
loop_
_entity.id
_entity.type
_entity.pdbx_description
1 polymer ?
#
loop_
_entity_poly.entity_id
_entity_poly.type
_entity_poly.pdbx_seq_one_letter_code
_entity_poly.pdbx_strand_id
1 'polypeptide(L)'
;MELAGLYIFSYLLGAVPTAFLIAKLSKGLDIRKYGSGNVGGSNLFRLMGKGWVVPMGIFEIFVKGATPVWIGQYLMGLDRSSVLLMVAPLLAIAGHNWSPYIRFQGGRGIVVAGGSLLALAPWILAAFLVIMLAGWALTRSSGVWVLIALATLPVWAVVLGDPLVISLYCAGVLALVVLKRLLSNWTPLPVGLPRRKVLLNRLFRDRDVDDRAEWVSRTPRGAD
;
A
#
# COMPACT_ATOMS: atom_id res chain seq x y z
N MET A 1 10.22 26.18 6.69
CA MET A 1 11.21 25.21 6.14
C MET A 1 10.99 23.80 6.70
N GLU A 2 10.65 23.68 7.99
CA GLU A 2 10.46 22.37 8.66
C GLU A 2 9.32 21.51 8.09
N LEU A 3 8.15 22.09 7.80
CA LEU A 3 7.02 21.35 7.19
C LEU A 3 7.36 20.78 5.80
N ALA A 4 8.00 21.59 4.95
CA ALA A 4 8.45 21.14 3.64
C ALA A 4 9.48 20.00 3.80
N GLY A 5 10.39 20.11 4.77
CA GLY A 5 11.32 19.05 5.15
C GLY A 5 10.61 17.75 5.53
N LEU A 6 9.61 17.81 6.42
CA LEU A 6 8.79 16.65 6.80
C LEU A 6 8.13 16.00 5.58
N TYR A 7 7.56 16.78 4.68
CA TYR A 7 6.83 16.28 3.51
C TYR A 7 7.76 15.60 2.50
N ILE A 8 8.88 16.24 2.19
CA ILE A 8 9.92 15.66 1.31
C ILE A 8 10.48 14.38 1.94
N PHE A 9 10.83 14.44 3.23
CA PHE A 9 11.32 13.28 3.98
C PHE A 9 10.32 12.13 3.95
N SER A 10 9.05 12.39 4.24
CA SER A 10 8.00 11.36 4.28
C SER A 10 7.85 10.66 2.93
N TYR A 11 7.83 11.42 1.84
CA TYR A 11 7.77 10.85 0.50
C TYR A 11 8.98 9.98 0.17
N LEU A 12 10.20 10.49 0.42
CA LEU A 12 11.44 9.76 0.12
C LEU A 12 11.61 8.51 0.99
N LEU A 13 11.25 8.59 2.27
CA LEU A 13 11.26 7.45 3.19
C LEU A 13 10.27 6.37 2.74
N GLY A 14 9.04 6.78 2.42
CA GLY A 14 8.02 5.90 1.88
C GLY A 14 8.47 5.20 0.60
N ALA A 15 9.16 5.95 -0.27
CA ALA A 15 9.66 5.50 -1.55
C ALA A 15 10.75 4.44 -1.50
N VAL A 16 11.47 4.25 -0.39
CA VAL A 16 12.52 3.22 -0.29
C VAL A 16 11.96 1.85 -0.69
N PRO A 17 12.40 1.17 -1.77
CA PRO A 17 11.63 0.06 -2.32
C PRO A 17 11.98 -1.27 -1.62
N THR A 18 11.57 -1.43 -0.36
CA THR A 18 11.99 -2.51 0.56
C THR A 18 11.85 -3.91 -0.03
N ALA A 19 10.69 -4.27 -0.60
CA ALA A 19 10.51 -5.60 -1.21
C ALA A 19 11.40 -5.83 -2.44
N PHE A 20 11.66 -4.78 -3.24
CA PHE A 20 12.60 -4.85 -4.35
C PHE A 20 14.03 -5.04 -3.85
N LEU A 21 14.44 -4.26 -2.84
CA LEU A 21 15.78 -4.37 -2.25
C LEU A 21 16.02 -5.76 -1.67
N ILE A 22 15.05 -6.33 -0.94
CA ILE A 22 15.16 -7.69 -0.40
C ILE A 22 15.34 -8.71 -1.53
N ALA A 23 14.47 -8.70 -2.55
CA ALA A 23 14.59 -9.66 -3.66
C ALA A 23 15.92 -9.49 -4.42
N LYS A 24 16.35 -8.24 -4.64
CA LYS A 24 17.55 -7.92 -5.41
C LYS A 24 18.84 -8.25 -4.66
N LEU A 25 18.91 -7.94 -3.37
CA LEU A 25 20.12 -8.16 -2.57
C LEU A 25 20.24 -9.63 -2.13
N SER A 26 19.14 -10.31 -1.83
CA SER A 26 19.19 -11.68 -1.33
C SER A 26 19.28 -12.74 -2.44
N LYS A 27 18.71 -12.49 -3.64
CA LYS A 27 18.71 -13.46 -4.75
C LYS A 27 19.08 -12.88 -6.11
N GLY A 28 19.45 -11.60 -6.21
CA GLY A 28 19.74 -10.96 -7.50
C GLY A 28 18.51 -10.66 -8.36
N LEU A 29 17.30 -10.98 -7.88
CA LEU A 29 16.07 -10.97 -8.66
C LEU A 29 15.41 -9.59 -8.71
N ASP A 30 14.87 -9.24 -9.88
CA ASP A 30 13.98 -8.10 -10.02
C ASP A 30 12.53 -8.55 -9.80
N ILE A 31 11.99 -8.31 -8.59
CA ILE A 31 10.64 -8.72 -8.19
C ILE A 31 9.53 -8.24 -9.15
N ARG A 32 9.76 -7.18 -9.92
CA ARG A 32 8.79 -6.65 -10.90
C ARG A 32 8.60 -7.59 -12.09
N LYS A 33 9.56 -8.48 -12.33
CA LYS A 33 9.51 -9.46 -13.44
C LYS A 33 8.80 -10.76 -13.06
N TYR A 34 8.55 -11.01 -11.77
CA TYR A 34 7.97 -12.26 -11.26
C TYR A 34 6.57 -12.06 -10.70
N GLY A 35 5.75 -13.12 -10.81
CA GLY A 35 4.38 -13.19 -10.30
C GLY A 35 3.53 -12.00 -10.76
N SER A 36 2.86 -11.35 -9.81
CA SER A 36 2.03 -10.18 -10.11
C SER A 36 2.80 -8.95 -10.61
N GLY A 37 4.14 -8.95 -10.53
CA GLY A 37 4.99 -7.78 -10.78
C GLY A 37 4.86 -6.66 -9.75
N ASN A 38 4.03 -6.84 -8.70
CA ASN A 38 3.86 -5.89 -7.63
C ASN A 38 5.07 -5.91 -6.66
N VAL A 39 5.51 -4.75 -6.19
CA VAL A 39 6.65 -4.58 -5.28
C VAL A 39 6.16 -4.57 -3.82
N GLY A 40 5.27 -5.49 -3.48
CA GLY A 40 4.64 -5.58 -2.15
C GLY A 40 4.79 -6.95 -1.51
N GLY A 41 4.37 -7.04 -0.24
CA GLY A 41 4.54 -8.24 0.58
C GLY A 41 3.95 -9.53 -0.02
N SER A 42 2.81 -9.47 -0.72
CA SER A 42 2.20 -10.67 -1.31
C SER A 42 3.04 -11.28 -2.43
N ASN A 43 3.71 -10.46 -3.24
CA ASN A 43 4.60 -10.95 -4.30
C ASN A 43 5.93 -11.43 -3.69
N LEU A 44 6.43 -10.68 -2.71
CA LEU A 44 7.64 -11.06 -1.97
C LEU A 44 7.46 -12.40 -1.26
N PHE A 45 6.29 -12.64 -0.63
CA PHE A 45 5.95 -13.90 0.01
C PHE A 45 6.08 -15.08 -0.95
N ARG A 46 5.58 -14.94 -2.17
CA ARG A 46 5.64 -16.01 -3.17
C ARG A 46 7.06 -16.27 -3.65
N LEU A 47 7.86 -15.21 -3.83
CA LEU A 47 9.21 -15.29 -4.39
C LEU A 47 10.28 -15.70 -3.35
N MET A 48 10.09 -15.25 -2.11
CA MET A 48 11.10 -15.31 -1.04
C MET A 48 10.64 -16.10 0.18
N GLY A 49 9.34 -16.36 0.35
CA GLY A 49 8.79 -17.05 1.52
C GLY A 49 8.53 -16.13 2.72
N LYS A 50 7.93 -16.69 3.78
CA LYS A 50 7.50 -15.94 4.98
C LYS A 50 8.63 -15.22 5.72
N GLY A 51 9.84 -15.80 5.74
CA GLY A 51 10.98 -15.28 6.50
C GLY A 51 11.38 -13.86 6.11
N TRP A 52 11.14 -13.46 4.86
CA TRP A 52 11.45 -12.12 4.36
C TRP A 52 10.29 -11.12 4.47
N VAL A 53 9.06 -11.62 4.58
CA VAL A 53 7.86 -10.77 4.63
C VAL A 53 7.68 -10.13 6.00
N VAL A 54 8.01 -10.85 7.08
CA VAL A 54 7.91 -10.33 8.45
C VAL A 54 8.82 -9.11 8.67
N PRO A 55 10.15 -9.18 8.47
CA PRO A 55 11.02 -8.02 8.66
C PRO A 55 10.68 -6.87 7.71
N MET A 56 10.25 -7.18 6.48
CA MET A 56 9.78 -6.17 5.52
C MET A 56 8.52 -5.45 6.04
N GLY A 57 7.54 -6.19 6.56
CA GLY A 57 6.32 -5.62 7.12
C GLY A 57 6.59 -4.75 8.34
N ILE A 58 7.48 -5.18 9.24
CA ILE A 58 7.91 -4.37 10.40
C ILE A 58 8.53 -3.05 9.91
N PHE A 59 9.43 -3.10 8.92
CA PHE A 59 10.02 -1.89 8.34
C PHE A 59 8.95 -0.98 7.73
N GLU A 60 8.01 -1.52 6.96
CA GLU A 60 6.96 -0.73 6.33
C GLU A 60 5.99 -0.10 7.35
N ILE A 61 5.67 -0.80 8.44
CA ILE A 61 4.77 -0.30 9.50
C ILE A 61 5.47 0.80 10.29
N PHE A 62 6.62 0.51 10.90
CA PHE A 62 7.23 1.42 11.88
C PHE A 62 8.10 2.49 11.21
N VAL A 63 8.95 2.08 10.27
CA VAL A 63 9.89 3.02 9.64
C VAL A 63 9.17 3.89 8.63
N LYS A 64 8.35 3.33 7.74
CA LYS A 64 7.68 4.16 6.71
C LYS A 64 6.34 4.73 7.14
N GLY A 65 5.50 3.92 7.76
CA GLY A 65 4.12 4.30 8.09
C GLY A 65 4.03 5.21 9.31
N ALA A 66 4.59 4.77 10.43
CA ALA A 66 4.47 5.46 11.71
C ALA A 66 5.40 6.66 11.86
N THR A 67 6.64 6.57 11.37
CA THR A 67 7.66 7.62 11.53
C THR A 67 7.20 9.01 11.04
N PRO A 68 6.60 9.19 9.86
CA PRO A 68 6.05 10.50 9.43
C PRO A 68 5.05 11.11 10.41
N VAL A 69 4.21 10.26 11.02
CA VAL A 69 3.23 10.68 12.03
C VAL A 69 3.93 11.09 13.31
N TRP A 70 4.86 10.26 13.80
CA TRP A 70 5.59 10.52 15.03
C TRP A 70 6.46 11.77 14.95
N ILE A 71 7.09 12.03 13.80
CA ILE A 71 7.83 13.29 13.61
C ILE A 71 6.88 14.47 13.67
N GLY A 72 5.75 14.42 12.94
CA GLY A 72 4.77 15.49 12.98
C GLY A 72 4.21 15.75 14.39
N GLN A 73 3.86 14.70 15.14
CA GLN A 73 3.28 14.83 16.47
C GLN A 73 4.30 15.22 17.53
N TYR A 74 5.39 14.45 17.67
CA TYR A 74 6.28 14.54 18.82
C TYR A 74 7.44 15.52 18.61
N LEU A 75 7.90 15.72 17.36
CA LEU A 75 8.99 16.66 17.07
C LEU A 75 8.46 18.03 16.64
N MET A 76 7.30 18.08 15.96
CA MET A 76 6.74 19.33 15.43
C MET A 76 5.48 19.81 16.17
N GLY A 77 4.99 19.05 17.16
CA GLY A 77 3.84 19.44 17.98
C GLY A 77 2.51 19.51 17.20
N LEU A 78 2.41 18.87 16.04
CA LEU A 78 1.18 18.86 15.25
C LEU A 78 0.16 17.91 15.88
N ASP A 79 -0.97 18.48 16.29
CA ASP A 79 -2.07 17.68 16.85
C ASP A 79 -2.73 16.78 15.80
N ARG A 80 -3.39 15.71 16.27
CA ARG A 80 -4.14 14.77 15.45
C ARG A 80 -5.30 15.41 14.67
N SER A 81 -5.79 16.58 15.08
CA SER A 81 -6.76 17.38 14.33
C SER A 81 -6.14 18.24 13.22
N SER A 82 -4.81 18.28 13.11
CA SER A 82 -4.10 19.09 12.11
C SER A 82 -4.12 18.47 10.72
N VAL A 83 -4.59 19.23 9.74
CA VAL A 83 -4.46 18.89 8.31
C VAL A 83 -3.00 18.76 7.92
N LEU A 84 -2.12 19.59 8.49
CA LEU A 84 -0.69 19.59 8.18
C LEU A 84 -0.03 18.27 8.59
N LEU A 85 -0.50 17.63 9.66
CA LEU A 85 -0.04 16.30 10.07
C LEU A 85 -0.43 15.23 9.06
N MET A 86 -1.67 15.26 8.54
CA MET A 86 -2.19 14.20 7.65
C MET A 86 -1.47 14.12 6.30
N VAL A 87 -0.89 15.23 5.83
CA VAL A 87 -0.15 15.27 4.56
C VAL A 87 1.08 14.36 4.60
N ALA A 88 1.80 14.30 5.72
CA ALA A 88 3.04 13.53 5.85
C ALA A 88 2.86 12.01 5.61
N PRO A 89 1.97 11.29 6.32
CA PRO A 89 1.74 9.87 6.06
C PRO A 89 1.12 9.61 4.68
N LEU A 90 0.29 10.52 4.14
CA LEU A 90 -0.20 10.38 2.76
C LEU A 90 0.94 10.43 1.75
N LEU A 91 1.93 11.31 1.96
CA LEU A 91 3.12 11.37 1.13
C LEU A 91 4.00 10.13 1.27
N ALA A 92 4.11 9.54 2.46
CA ALA A 92 4.82 8.27 2.63
C ALA A 92 4.14 7.11 1.88
N ILE A 93 2.80 7.04 1.92
CA ILE A 93 2.02 6.08 1.13
C ILE A 93 2.21 6.34 -0.37
N ALA A 94 2.16 7.60 -0.80
CA ALA A 94 2.38 7.98 -2.18
C ALA A 94 3.81 7.62 -2.66
N GLY A 95 4.83 7.88 -1.85
CA GLY A 95 6.21 7.49 -2.14
C GLY A 95 6.35 5.97 -2.31
N HIS A 96 5.76 5.18 -1.40
CA HIS A 96 5.74 3.72 -1.53
C HIS A 96 5.02 3.25 -2.82
N ASN A 97 3.95 3.93 -3.20
CA ASN A 97 3.19 3.61 -4.41
C ASN A 97 3.94 4.01 -5.69
N TRP A 98 4.64 5.14 -5.70
CA TRP A 98 5.33 5.68 -6.87
C TRP A 98 6.77 6.06 -6.52
N SER A 99 7.60 5.05 -6.30
CA SER A 99 8.98 5.26 -5.87
C SER A 99 9.86 5.82 -7.01
N PRO A 100 10.48 7.01 -6.88
CA PRO A 100 11.45 7.49 -7.85
C PRO A 100 12.65 6.55 -8.01
N TYR A 101 13.01 5.79 -6.96
CA TYR A 101 14.15 4.87 -6.98
C TYR A 101 13.96 3.68 -7.93
N ILE A 102 12.71 3.36 -8.30
CA ILE A 102 12.38 2.25 -9.20
C ILE A 102 11.41 2.69 -10.32
N ARG A 103 11.64 3.89 -10.87
CA ARG A 103 10.92 4.45 -12.03
C ARG A 103 9.41 4.62 -11.80
N PHE A 104 9.05 5.17 -10.64
CA PHE A 104 7.66 5.40 -10.21
C PHE A 104 6.78 4.14 -10.24
N GLN A 105 7.41 2.99 -10.04
CA GLN A 105 6.74 1.73 -9.73
C GLN A 105 6.82 1.49 -8.22
N GLY A 106 5.97 0.63 -7.69
CA GLY A 106 5.90 0.44 -6.24
C GLY A 106 4.80 -0.54 -5.83
N GLY A 107 4.53 -0.56 -4.54
CA GLY A 107 3.47 -1.36 -3.95
C GLY A 107 2.10 -0.70 -4.01
N ARG A 108 1.16 -1.21 -3.20
CA ARG A 108 -0.18 -0.60 -3.02
C ARG A 108 -0.27 0.29 -1.77
N GLY A 109 0.76 0.31 -0.92
CA GLY A 109 0.81 1.18 0.25
C GLY A 109 -0.06 0.73 1.42
N ILE A 110 -0.68 -0.45 1.35
CA ILE A 110 -1.61 -0.95 2.39
C ILE A 110 -0.90 -1.13 3.74
N VAL A 111 0.31 -1.71 3.75
CA VAL A 111 1.08 -1.94 4.98
C VAL A 111 1.61 -0.63 5.56
N VAL A 112 2.07 0.29 4.71
CA VAL A 112 2.50 1.63 5.11
C VAL A 112 1.32 2.41 5.70
N ALA A 113 0.14 2.35 5.08
CA ALA A 113 -1.10 2.92 5.60
C ALA A 113 -1.52 2.29 6.94
N GLY A 114 -1.29 0.99 7.11
CA GLY A 114 -1.47 0.31 8.39
C GLY A 114 -0.57 0.88 9.48
N GLY A 115 0.70 1.15 9.17
CA GLY A 115 1.64 1.78 10.10
C GLY A 115 1.27 3.22 10.49
N SER A 116 0.80 4.02 9.54
CA SER A 116 0.32 5.37 9.85
C SER A 116 -0.99 5.36 10.65
N LEU A 117 -1.92 4.43 10.36
CA LEU A 117 -3.12 4.24 11.16
C LEU A 117 -2.81 3.70 12.56
N LEU A 118 -1.79 2.85 12.70
CA LEU A 118 -1.33 2.39 14.02
C LEU A 118 -0.90 3.58 14.90
N ALA A 119 -0.22 4.57 14.30
CA ALA A 119 0.22 5.77 15.00
C ALA A 119 -0.92 6.81 15.21
N LEU A 120 -1.86 6.93 14.27
CA LEU A 120 -2.93 7.95 14.31
C LEU A 120 -4.21 7.49 15.03
N ALA A 121 -4.69 6.30 14.69
CA ALA A 121 -6.03 5.82 15.01
C ALA A 121 -6.07 4.27 15.05
N PRO A 122 -5.51 3.64 16.09
CA PRO A 122 -5.38 2.19 16.17
C PRO A 122 -6.73 1.44 16.12
N TRP A 123 -7.81 2.06 16.58
CA TRP A 123 -9.16 1.49 16.49
C TRP A 123 -9.71 1.45 15.06
N ILE A 124 -9.39 2.44 14.23
CA ILE A 124 -9.69 2.41 12.79
C ILE A 124 -8.90 1.29 12.11
N LEU A 125 -7.62 1.12 12.49
CA LEU A 125 -6.80 -0.01 12.00
C LEU A 125 -7.40 -1.36 12.41
N ALA A 126 -7.86 -1.51 13.65
CA ALA A 126 -8.52 -2.73 14.10
C ALA A 126 -9.77 -3.04 13.27
N ALA A 127 -10.63 -2.05 13.02
CA ALA A 127 -11.80 -2.22 12.16
C ALA A 127 -11.41 -2.65 10.73
N PHE A 128 -10.39 -2.00 10.15
CA PHE A 128 -9.83 -2.39 8.85
C PHE A 128 -9.39 -3.86 8.82
N LEU A 129 -8.60 -4.28 9.80
CA LEU A 129 -8.07 -5.64 9.89
C LEU A 129 -9.19 -6.66 10.06
N VAL A 130 -10.18 -6.40 10.91
CA VAL A 130 -11.34 -7.28 11.12
C VAL A 130 -12.10 -7.50 9.82
N ILE A 131 -12.47 -6.43 9.12
CA ILE A 131 -13.24 -6.52 7.86
C ILE A 131 -12.42 -7.26 6.79
N MET A 132 -11.15 -6.90 6.64
CA MET A 132 -10.26 -7.52 5.66
C MET A 132 -10.07 -9.02 5.92
N LEU A 133 -9.78 -9.41 7.18
CA LEU A 133 -9.48 -10.79 7.56
C LEU A 133 -10.73 -11.67 7.54
N ALA A 134 -11.86 -11.18 8.07
CA ALA A 134 -13.12 -11.91 8.03
C ALA A 134 -13.56 -12.15 6.58
N GLY A 135 -13.52 -11.11 5.75
CA GLY A 135 -13.83 -11.21 4.34
C GLY A 135 -12.91 -12.17 3.55
N TRP A 136 -11.60 -12.11 3.83
CA TRP A 136 -10.64 -13.05 3.27
C TRP A 136 -10.91 -14.49 3.71
N ALA A 137 -11.26 -14.73 4.97
CA ALA A 137 -11.59 -16.06 5.48
C ALA A 137 -12.81 -16.66 4.74
N LEU A 138 -13.83 -15.83 4.46
CA LEU A 138 -15.05 -16.24 3.77
C LEU A 138 -14.85 -16.54 2.27
N THR A 139 -14.07 -15.73 1.57
CA THR A 139 -14.02 -15.76 0.09
C THR A 139 -12.66 -16.15 -0.49
N ARG A 140 -11.62 -16.23 0.34
CA ARG A 140 -10.21 -16.39 -0.06
C ARG A 140 -9.72 -15.33 -1.07
N SER A 141 -10.40 -14.19 -1.15
CA SER A 141 -10.10 -13.09 -2.09
C SER A 141 -9.64 -11.82 -1.37
N SER A 142 -8.32 -11.60 -1.28
CA SER A 142 -7.80 -10.42 -0.57
C SER A 142 -8.10 -9.09 -1.27
N GLY A 143 -8.13 -9.06 -2.61
CA GLY A 143 -8.30 -7.81 -3.37
C GLY A 143 -9.59 -7.06 -3.04
N VAL A 144 -10.73 -7.78 -3.03
CA VAL A 144 -12.05 -7.20 -2.83
C VAL A 144 -12.21 -6.72 -1.39
N TRP A 145 -11.85 -7.57 -0.42
CA TRP A 145 -12.04 -7.25 0.99
C TRP A 145 -11.11 -6.16 1.51
N VAL A 146 -9.91 -6.02 0.94
CA VAL A 146 -9.07 -4.83 1.19
C VAL A 146 -9.78 -3.57 0.68
N LEU A 147 -10.39 -3.59 -0.51
CA LEU A 147 -11.06 -2.40 -1.04
C LEU A 147 -12.27 -2.03 -0.19
N ILE A 148 -13.08 -3.01 0.22
CA ILE A 148 -14.22 -2.79 1.11
C ILE A 148 -13.76 -2.24 2.45
N ALA A 149 -12.75 -2.85 3.08
CA ALA A 149 -12.22 -2.36 4.35
C ALA A 149 -11.71 -0.92 4.24
N LEU A 150 -10.96 -0.57 3.18
CA LEU A 150 -10.51 0.80 2.92
C LEU A 150 -11.68 1.77 2.71
N ALA A 151 -12.72 1.35 1.98
CA ALA A 151 -13.90 2.17 1.71
C ALA A 151 -14.69 2.49 2.99
N THR A 152 -14.63 1.62 3.99
CA THR A 152 -15.30 1.84 5.28
C THR A 152 -14.50 2.72 6.26
N LEU A 153 -13.20 2.98 6.02
CA LEU A 153 -12.37 3.72 6.99
C LEU A 153 -12.89 5.13 7.33
N PRO A 154 -13.35 5.95 6.37
CA PRO A 154 -13.89 7.27 6.69
C PRO A 154 -15.13 7.21 7.60
N VAL A 155 -15.93 6.16 7.44
CA VAL A 155 -17.13 5.91 8.27
C VAL A 155 -16.72 5.54 9.69
N TRP A 156 -15.74 4.63 9.84
CA TRP A 156 -15.21 4.26 11.16
C TRP A 156 -14.61 5.44 11.91
N ALA A 157 -13.92 6.35 11.22
CA ALA A 157 -13.42 7.58 11.84
C ALA A 157 -14.56 8.41 12.46
N VAL A 158 -15.68 8.56 11.75
CA VAL A 158 -16.85 9.30 12.25
C VAL A 158 -17.52 8.56 13.41
N VAL A 159 -17.74 7.25 13.27
CA VAL A 159 -18.40 6.41 14.30
C VAL A 159 -17.61 6.40 15.61
N LEU A 160 -16.28 6.41 15.54
CA LEU A 160 -15.40 6.42 16.71
C LEU A 160 -15.19 7.83 17.31
N GLY A 161 -15.79 8.87 16.72
CA GLY A 161 -15.68 10.24 17.20
C GLY A 161 -14.31 10.88 16.94
N ASP A 162 -13.55 10.39 15.94
CA ASP A 162 -12.28 11.00 15.57
C ASP A 162 -12.50 12.35 14.84
N PRO A 163 -11.53 13.28 14.91
CA PRO A 163 -11.61 14.54 14.18
C PRO A 163 -11.87 14.34 12.69
N LEU A 164 -12.66 15.22 12.07
CA LEU A 164 -13.02 15.13 10.64
C LEU A 164 -11.79 14.93 9.73
N VAL A 165 -10.66 15.51 10.09
CA VAL A 165 -9.40 15.39 9.34
C VAL A 165 -8.90 13.93 9.23
N ILE A 166 -9.18 13.08 10.23
CA ILE A 166 -8.84 11.64 10.19
C ILE A 166 -9.73 10.91 9.19
N SER A 167 -11.01 11.28 9.09
CA SER A 167 -11.92 10.76 8.06
C SER A 167 -11.46 11.16 6.66
N LEU A 168 -11.04 12.42 6.47
CA LEU A 168 -10.47 12.92 5.21
C LEU A 168 -9.15 12.20 4.87
N TYR A 169 -8.28 11.99 5.86
CA TYR A 169 -7.07 11.20 5.71
C TYR A 169 -7.39 9.78 5.22
N CYS A 170 -8.35 9.09 5.84
CA CYS A 170 -8.79 7.76 5.44
C CYS A 170 -9.33 7.73 4.00
N ALA A 171 -10.06 8.77 3.59
CA ALA A 171 -10.52 8.92 2.21
C ALA A 171 -9.33 9.12 1.24
N GLY A 172 -8.31 9.88 1.66
CA GLY A 172 -7.05 10.02 0.94
C GLY A 172 -6.30 8.70 0.76
N VAL A 173 -6.23 7.86 1.79
CA VAL A 173 -5.64 6.51 1.69
C VAL A 173 -6.39 5.67 0.65
N LEU A 174 -7.73 5.63 0.72
CA LEU A 174 -8.55 4.93 -0.28
C LEU A 174 -8.27 5.45 -1.69
N ALA A 175 -8.24 6.77 -1.89
CA ALA A 175 -7.98 7.38 -3.19
C ALA A 175 -6.60 6.98 -3.75
N LEU A 176 -5.55 7.02 -2.94
CA LEU A 176 -4.19 6.62 -3.36
C LEU A 176 -4.14 5.14 -3.74
N VAL A 177 -4.80 4.25 -2.98
CA VAL A 177 -4.86 2.82 -3.29
C VAL A 177 -5.65 2.56 -4.57
N VAL A 178 -6.82 3.18 -4.74
CA VAL A 178 -7.66 3.07 -5.94
C VAL A 178 -6.90 3.53 -7.17
N LEU A 179 -6.27 4.71 -7.11
CA LEU A 179 -5.45 5.23 -8.19
C LEU A 179 -4.31 4.26 -8.52
N LYS A 180 -3.62 3.77 -7.50
CA LYS A 180 -2.52 2.84 -7.69
C LYS A 180 -2.99 1.55 -8.36
N ARG A 181 -4.11 0.97 -7.91
CA ARG A 181 -4.74 -0.22 -8.51
C ARG A 181 -5.02 -0.03 -10.00
N LEU A 182 -5.68 1.06 -10.38
CA LEU A 182 -6.03 1.36 -11.77
C LEU A 182 -4.81 1.53 -12.67
N LEU A 183 -3.74 2.16 -12.18
CA LEU A 183 -2.50 2.38 -12.93
C LEU A 183 -1.64 1.11 -13.07
N SER A 184 -1.76 0.14 -12.15
CA SER A 184 -1.08 -1.17 -12.19
C SER A 184 0.41 -1.12 -12.58
N ASN A 185 1.20 -0.23 -11.97
CA ASN A 185 2.63 -0.04 -12.30
C ASN A 185 2.91 0.27 -13.79
N TRP A 186 2.00 0.98 -14.45
CA TRP A 186 2.10 1.32 -15.87
C TRP A 186 2.03 0.10 -16.80
N THR A 187 1.52 -1.04 -16.28
CA THR A 187 1.35 -2.25 -17.08
C THR A 187 0.38 -1.98 -18.23
N PRO A 188 0.76 -2.23 -19.50
CA PRO A 188 -0.14 -2.11 -20.63
C PRO A 188 -1.38 -2.98 -20.46
N LEU A 189 -2.49 -2.61 -21.11
CA LEU A 189 -3.68 -3.44 -21.12
C LEU A 189 -3.38 -4.77 -21.82
N PRO A 190 -3.81 -5.92 -21.26
CA PRO A 190 -3.68 -7.21 -21.93
C PRO A 190 -4.36 -7.21 -23.30
N VAL A 191 -3.72 -7.85 -24.28
CA VAL A 191 -4.28 -8.03 -25.62
C VAL A 191 -5.51 -8.94 -25.53
N GLY A 192 -6.57 -8.60 -26.27
CA GLY A 192 -7.80 -9.40 -26.33
C GLY A 192 -8.79 -9.19 -25.19
N LEU A 193 -8.48 -8.35 -24.18
CA LEU A 193 -9.43 -8.00 -23.12
C LEU A 193 -9.98 -6.58 -23.28
N PRO A 194 -11.31 -6.36 -23.12
CA PRO A 194 -11.87 -5.02 -23.12
C PRO A 194 -11.31 -4.17 -21.99
N ARG A 195 -10.95 -2.91 -22.29
CA ARG A 195 -10.40 -1.94 -21.29
C ARG A 195 -11.23 -1.87 -20.02
N ARG A 196 -12.57 -1.81 -20.13
CA ARG A 196 -13.48 -1.76 -18.97
C ARG A 196 -13.31 -2.98 -18.06
N LYS A 197 -13.18 -4.18 -18.63
CA LYS A 197 -13.00 -5.43 -17.86
C LYS A 197 -11.69 -5.40 -17.07
N VAL A 198 -10.61 -4.98 -17.72
CA VAL A 198 -9.29 -4.86 -17.07
C VAL A 198 -9.33 -3.84 -15.92
N LEU A 199 -9.96 -2.67 -16.12
CA LEU A 199 -10.08 -1.66 -15.06
C LEU A 199 -10.91 -2.15 -13.87
N LEU A 200 -12.00 -2.88 -14.11
CA LEU A 200 -12.80 -3.51 -13.05
C LEU A 200 -11.98 -4.56 -12.30
N ASN A 201 -11.23 -5.40 -13.00
CA ASN A 201 -10.34 -6.37 -12.38
C ASN A 201 -9.25 -5.69 -11.53
N ARG A 202 -8.64 -4.63 -12.05
CA ARG A 202 -7.64 -3.84 -11.30
C ARG A 202 -8.24 -3.24 -10.04
N LEU A 203 -9.41 -2.62 -10.14
CA LEU A 203 -10.08 -1.99 -9.01
C LEU A 203 -10.48 -3.02 -7.95
N PHE A 204 -11.29 -4.01 -8.31
CA PHE A 204 -11.91 -4.91 -7.34
C PHE A 204 -10.99 -6.07 -6.95
N ARG A 205 -10.21 -6.61 -7.88
CA ARG A 205 -9.45 -7.86 -7.68
C ARG A 205 -7.95 -7.65 -7.56
N ASP A 206 -7.47 -6.42 -7.74
CA ASP A 206 -6.06 -6.04 -7.71
C ASP A 206 -5.19 -6.85 -8.70
N ARG A 207 -5.71 -7.03 -9.93
CA ARG A 207 -5.08 -7.81 -11.01
C ARG A 207 -5.64 -7.43 -12.38
N ASP A 208 -4.97 -7.83 -13.47
CA ASP A 208 -5.44 -7.47 -14.82
C ASP A 208 -6.40 -8.51 -15.43
N VAL A 209 -6.29 -9.78 -15.03
CA VAL A 209 -7.08 -10.92 -15.56
C VAL A 209 -7.99 -11.54 -14.50
N ASP A 210 -8.96 -12.36 -14.91
CA ASP A 210 -9.90 -12.98 -13.97
C ASP A 210 -9.21 -14.06 -13.12
N ASP A 211 -8.42 -14.92 -13.77
CA ASP A 211 -7.74 -16.02 -13.10
C ASP A 211 -6.60 -15.53 -12.21
N ARG A 212 -6.68 -15.93 -10.93
CA ARG A 212 -5.62 -15.63 -9.96
C ARG A 212 -4.35 -16.41 -10.26
N ALA A 213 -4.48 -17.66 -10.70
CA ALA A 213 -3.35 -18.56 -10.89
C ALA A 213 -2.49 -18.05 -12.05
N GLU A 214 -3.11 -17.77 -13.20
CA GLU A 214 -2.49 -17.10 -14.33
C GLU A 214 -1.80 -15.77 -13.93
N TRP A 215 -2.49 -14.92 -13.16
CA TRP A 215 -1.94 -13.61 -12.79
C TRP A 215 -0.65 -13.68 -11.97
N VAL A 216 -0.50 -14.72 -11.14
CA VAL A 216 0.59 -14.83 -10.16
C VAL A 216 1.68 -15.81 -10.57
N SER A 217 1.54 -16.49 -11.71
CA SER A 217 2.53 -17.45 -12.23
C SER A 217 3.52 -16.82 -13.21
N ARG A 218 3.44 -15.52 -13.51
CA ARG A 218 4.33 -14.86 -14.49
C ARG A 218 5.81 -15.05 -14.14
N THR A 219 6.57 -15.58 -15.09
CA THR A 219 8.04 -15.62 -15.06
C THR A 219 8.60 -14.66 -16.14
N PRO A 220 9.85 -14.19 -16.01
CA PRO A 220 10.51 -13.45 -17.08
C PRO A 220 10.57 -14.32 -18.35
N ARG A 221 10.34 -13.72 -19.53
CA ARG A 221 10.57 -14.44 -20.81
C ARG A 221 12.04 -14.85 -20.91
N GLY A 222 12.30 -16.12 -21.21
CA GLY A 222 13.66 -16.69 -21.33
C GLY A 222 14.28 -17.18 -20.02
N ALA A 223 13.45 -17.59 -19.04
CA ALA A 223 13.89 -18.18 -17.78
C ALA A 223 13.83 -19.72 -17.78
N ASP A 224 13.68 -20.33 -18.96
CA ASP A 224 13.73 -21.77 -19.22
C ASP A 224 15.00 -22.09 -20.01
#